data_AF-A0A0W0ZLY1-F1
#
_entry.id   AF-A0A0W0ZLY1-F1
#
_cell.length_a   1.000
_cell.length_b   1.000
_cell.length_c   1.000
_cell.angle_alpha   90.00
_cell.angle_beta   90.00
_cell.angle_gamma   90.00
#
_symmetry.space_group_name_H-M   'P 1'
#
loop_
_entity.id
_entity.type
_entity.pdbx_description
1 polymer ?
#
loop_
_entity_poly.entity_id
_entity_poly.type
_entity_poly.pdbx_seq_one_letter_code
_entity_poly.pdbx_strand_id
1 'polypeptide(L)'
;MTNEQNNGTYGPIPGKYLAFYIVLYRKQRGWTQETLAELTKLSVRTIQRVENGKSSSPDVRRALANVFELGDIDIFNRPFQHPDEAALREEYERLQKETITLSVKKVTCGRQLREMAEDAQAHQFEAREGLSKEAEHCFAELQDYLQDCDGIYEEMTAIQKLEINEELQRMLERFNSAGVSLGIAVRRLKMGDEKDPFFMRSNCYIAAPNDSFPEKIMLNKSVRMGM
;
A
#
# COMPACT_ATOMS: atom_id res chain seq x y z
N MET A 1 26.51 -4.61 14.92
CA MET A 1 25.67 -4.90 16.11
C MET A 1 24.57 -3.87 16.16
N THR A 2 23.39 -4.20 15.61
CA THR A 2 22.17 -3.39 15.72
C THR A 2 20.99 -4.36 15.66
N ASN A 3 20.68 -5.01 16.78
CA ASN A 3 19.37 -5.62 16.96
C ASN A 3 18.49 -4.55 17.61
N GLU A 4 17.85 -3.76 16.75
CA GLU A 4 16.79 -2.84 17.16
C GLU A 4 15.59 -3.62 17.70
N GLN A 5 15.21 -3.25 18.92
CA GLN A 5 13.82 -3.11 19.37
C GLN A 5 12.90 -4.31 19.15
N ASN A 6 13.06 -5.32 20.01
CA ASN A 6 11.97 -6.25 20.29
C ASN A 6 10.95 -5.57 21.23
N ASN A 7 10.15 -4.66 20.69
CA ASN A 7 9.16 -3.84 21.41
C ASN A 7 7.80 -4.56 21.60
N GLY A 8 7.79 -5.89 21.51
CA GLY A 8 6.60 -6.68 21.82
C GLY A 8 6.36 -6.69 23.32
N THR A 9 5.15 -6.33 23.75
CA THR A 9 4.76 -6.44 25.16
C THR A 9 4.69 -7.93 25.54
N TYR A 10 5.51 -8.36 26.50
CA TYR A 10 5.55 -9.76 26.93
C TYR A 10 4.46 -10.04 27.97
N GLY A 11 3.36 -10.62 27.53
CA GLY A 11 2.25 -11.05 28.40
C GLY A 11 1.41 -12.17 27.76
N PRO A 12 0.53 -12.82 28.53
CA PRO A 12 -0.38 -13.82 27.97
C PRO A 12 -1.27 -13.17 26.91
N ILE A 13 -1.69 -13.93 25.89
CA ILE A 13 -2.43 -13.39 24.74
C ILE A 13 -3.54 -12.40 25.16
N PRO A 14 -3.54 -11.16 24.61
CA PRO A 14 -4.57 -10.17 24.93
C PRO A 14 -5.96 -10.69 24.55
N GLY A 15 -6.98 -10.31 25.34
CA GLY A 15 -8.33 -10.87 25.24
C GLY A 15 -8.94 -10.78 23.84
N LYS A 16 -8.70 -9.70 23.09
CA LYS A 16 -9.20 -9.56 21.71
C LYS A 16 -8.59 -10.54 20.71
N TYR A 17 -7.31 -10.88 20.85
CA TYR A 17 -6.66 -11.84 19.97
C TYR A 17 -7.13 -13.25 20.33
N LEU A 18 -7.26 -13.54 21.63
CA LEU A 18 -7.90 -14.76 22.09
C LEU A 18 -9.30 -14.90 21.51
N ALA A 19 -10.14 -13.87 21.66
CA ALA A 19 -11.49 -13.83 21.12
C ALA A 19 -11.52 -14.16 19.62
N PHE A 20 -10.65 -13.51 18.84
CA PHE A 20 -10.51 -13.77 17.41
C PHE A 20 -10.22 -15.25 17.12
N TYR A 21 -9.21 -15.84 17.75
CA TYR A 21 -8.86 -17.25 17.52
C TYR A 21 -9.97 -18.21 17.95
N ILE A 22 -10.62 -17.96 19.09
CA ILE A 22 -11.71 -18.82 19.58
C ILE A 22 -12.91 -18.78 18.61
N VAL A 23 -13.31 -17.59 18.15
CA VAL A 23 -14.38 -17.44 17.15
C VAL A 23 -13.99 -18.11 15.83
N LEU A 24 -12.73 -17.93 15.38
CA LEU A 24 -12.22 -18.51 14.15
C LEU A 24 -12.29 -20.04 14.18
N TYR A 25 -11.69 -20.68 15.19
CA TYR A 25 -11.68 -22.14 15.30
C TYR A 25 -13.08 -22.73 15.51
N ARG A 26 -13.91 -22.07 16.33
CA ARG A 26 -15.30 -22.51 16.53
C ARG A 26 -16.09 -22.49 15.22
N LYS A 27 -16.00 -21.41 14.45
CA LYS A 27 -16.68 -21.29 13.15
C LYS A 27 -16.14 -22.27 12.12
N GLN A 28 -14.82 -22.47 12.07
CA GLN A 28 -14.20 -23.44 11.17
C GLN A 28 -14.70 -24.87 11.42
N ARG A 29 -15.00 -25.21 12.69
CA ARG A 29 -15.55 -26.51 13.09
C ARG A 29 -17.09 -26.56 13.06
N GLY A 30 -17.77 -25.48 12.65
CA GLY A 30 -19.23 -25.41 12.58
C GLY A 30 -19.93 -25.42 13.94
N TRP A 31 -19.22 -25.10 15.02
CA TRP A 31 -19.75 -25.21 16.39
C TRP A 31 -20.54 -23.98 16.82
N THR A 32 -21.63 -24.19 17.56
CA THR A 32 -22.31 -23.10 18.28
C THR A 32 -21.57 -22.76 19.57
N GLN A 33 -21.90 -21.63 20.21
CA GLN A 33 -21.30 -21.29 21.51
C GLN A 33 -21.70 -22.30 22.59
N GLU A 34 -22.92 -22.84 22.52
CA GLU A 34 -23.42 -23.91 23.39
C GLU A 34 -22.62 -25.20 23.18
N THR A 35 -22.36 -25.56 21.93
CA THR A 35 -21.54 -26.74 21.58
C THR A 35 -20.14 -26.61 22.16
N LEU A 36 -19.49 -25.45 21.98
CA LEU A 36 -18.15 -25.22 22.52
C LEU A 36 -18.16 -25.22 24.06
N ALA A 37 -19.19 -24.66 24.69
CA ALA A 37 -19.35 -24.67 26.14
C ALA A 37 -19.43 -26.10 26.69
N GLU A 38 -20.23 -26.96 26.04
CA GLU A 38 -20.37 -28.37 26.39
C GLU A 38 -19.04 -29.13 26.26
N LEU A 39 -18.36 -29.00 25.11
CA LEU A 39 -17.08 -29.68 24.85
C LEU A 39 -15.99 -29.27 25.84
N THR A 40 -15.96 -27.99 26.22
CA THR A 40 -14.97 -27.46 27.17
C THR A 40 -15.36 -27.65 28.64
N LYS A 41 -16.59 -28.13 28.91
CA LYS A 41 -17.20 -28.16 30.25
C LYS A 41 -17.22 -26.77 30.92
N LEU A 42 -17.34 -25.72 30.12
CA LEU A 42 -17.47 -24.34 30.58
C LEU A 42 -18.93 -23.88 30.45
N SER A 43 -19.28 -22.77 31.11
CA SER A 43 -20.59 -22.16 30.89
C SER A 43 -20.63 -21.44 29.54
N VAL A 44 -21.81 -21.39 28.90
CA VAL A 44 -22.04 -20.58 27.68
C VAL A 44 -21.66 -19.11 27.92
N ARG A 45 -21.92 -18.58 29.12
CA ARG A 45 -21.51 -17.23 29.53
C ARG A 45 -19.99 -17.05 29.54
N THR A 46 -19.23 -18.08 29.91
CA THR A 46 -17.76 -18.07 29.85
C THR A 46 -17.29 -17.99 28.42
N ILE A 47 -17.85 -18.81 27.52
CA ILE A 47 -17.54 -18.77 26.08
C ILE A 47 -17.84 -17.39 25.49
N GLN A 48 -19.04 -16.85 25.74
CA GLN A 48 -19.43 -15.52 25.29
C GLN A 48 -18.50 -14.42 25.81
N ARG A 49 -18.08 -14.48 27.08
CA ARG A 49 -17.11 -13.52 27.63
C ARG A 49 -15.77 -13.57 26.91
N VAL A 50 -15.26 -14.78 26.65
CA VAL A 50 -14.00 -14.99 25.94
C VAL A 50 -14.11 -14.48 24.50
N GLU A 51 -15.18 -14.82 23.78
CA GLU A 51 -15.43 -14.34 22.41
C GLU A 51 -15.67 -12.83 22.32
N ASN A 52 -16.03 -12.18 23.43
CA ASN A 52 -16.12 -10.72 23.56
C ASN A 52 -14.82 -10.06 24.06
N GLY A 53 -13.71 -10.81 24.10
CA GLY A 53 -12.39 -10.31 24.46
C GLY A 53 -12.20 -9.95 25.93
N LYS A 54 -13.07 -10.42 26.82
CA LYS A 54 -12.90 -10.25 28.27
C LYS A 54 -11.82 -11.19 28.80
N SER A 55 -11.20 -10.81 29.92
CA SER A 55 -10.21 -11.64 30.59
C SER A 55 -10.81 -12.99 31.03
N SER A 56 -9.97 -14.02 30.91
CA SER A 56 -10.24 -15.40 31.28
C SER A 56 -9.05 -15.98 32.04
N SER A 57 -9.32 -16.96 32.91
CA SER A 57 -8.28 -17.64 33.68
C SER A 57 -7.42 -18.56 32.81
N PRO A 58 -6.19 -18.91 33.26
CA PRO A 58 -5.34 -19.88 32.56
C PRO A 58 -6.01 -21.22 32.30
N ASP A 59 -6.85 -21.69 33.22
CA ASP A 59 -7.55 -22.98 33.07
C ASP A 59 -8.66 -22.94 32.01
N VAL A 60 -9.37 -21.80 31.89
CA VAL A 60 -10.31 -21.58 30.78
C VAL A 60 -9.57 -21.62 29.44
N ARG A 61 -8.39 -20.99 29.37
CA ARG A 61 -7.54 -20.97 28.18
C ARG A 61 -7.03 -22.36 27.81
N ARG A 62 -6.60 -23.16 28.80
CA ARG A 62 -6.18 -24.57 28.59
C ARG A 62 -7.33 -25.45 28.13
N ALA A 63 -8.51 -25.31 28.72
CA ALA A 63 -9.70 -26.07 28.30
C ALA A 63 -10.04 -25.80 26.83
N LEU A 64 -9.95 -24.54 26.40
CA LEU A 64 -10.14 -24.15 25.00
C LEU A 64 -9.05 -24.73 24.11
N ALA A 65 -7.77 -24.60 24.47
CA ALA A 65 -6.65 -25.15 23.69
C ALA A 65 -6.76 -26.68 23.53
N ASN A 66 -7.21 -27.38 24.57
CA ASN A 66 -7.40 -28.82 24.57
C ASN A 66 -8.54 -29.26 23.62
N VAL A 67 -9.71 -28.59 23.68
CA VAL A 67 -10.85 -28.92 22.79
C VAL A 67 -10.56 -28.61 21.32
N PHE A 68 -9.70 -27.62 21.07
CA PHE A 68 -9.22 -27.32 19.71
C PHE A 68 -8.01 -28.16 19.29
N GLU A 69 -7.53 -29.07 20.14
CA GLU A 69 -6.44 -30.01 19.85
C GLU A 69 -5.16 -29.32 19.36
N LEU A 70 -4.81 -28.16 19.95
CA LEU A 70 -3.72 -27.31 19.48
C LEU A 70 -2.29 -27.84 19.78
N GLY A 71 -2.16 -29.08 20.25
CA GLY A 71 -0.89 -29.74 20.59
C GLY A 71 -0.17 -29.19 21.83
N ASP A 72 -0.33 -27.90 22.13
CA ASP A 72 0.19 -27.22 23.32
C ASP A 72 -0.97 -26.60 24.13
N ILE A 73 -1.23 -27.19 25.30
CA ILE A 73 -2.32 -26.74 26.18
C ILE A 73 -2.10 -25.33 26.72
N ASP A 74 -0.86 -24.86 26.78
CA ASP A 74 -0.50 -23.54 27.31
C ASP A 74 -0.30 -22.49 26.20
N ILE A 75 -0.66 -22.79 24.95
CA ILE A 75 -0.49 -21.90 23.80
C ILE A 75 -1.09 -20.50 24.02
N PHE A 76 -2.23 -20.41 24.72
CA PHE A 76 -2.89 -19.14 25.05
C PHE A 76 -2.43 -18.51 26.39
N ASN A 77 -1.52 -19.15 27.12
CA ASN A 77 -0.96 -18.64 28.37
C ASN A 77 0.47 -18.14 28.21
N ARG A 78 1.19 -18.63 27.19
CA ARG A 78 2.56 -18.19 26.89
C ARG A 78 2.61 -16.72 26.46
N PRO A 79 3.76 -16.05 26.61
CA PRO A 79 3.98 -14.71 26.09
C PRO A 79 3.62 -14.65 24.60
N PHE A 80 2.66 -13.81 24.27
CA PHE A 80 2.19 -13.61 22.91
C PHE A 80 2.82 -12.34 22.37
N GLN A 81 3.67 -12.47 21.35
CA GLN A 81 4.16 -11.32 20.62
C GLN A 81 2.99 -10.76 19.80
N HIS A 82 2.51 -9.58 20.18
CA HIS A 82 1.59 -8.81 19.35
C HIS A 82 2.25 -7.51 18.92
N PRO A 83 1.81 -6.93 17.80
CA PRO A 83 2.20 -5.59 17.43
C PRO A 83 1.85 -4.62 18.58
N ASP A 84 2.77 -3.71 18.91
CA ASP A 84 2.45 -2.61 19.80
C ASP A 84 1.45 -1.69 19.08
N GLU A 85 0.20 -1.70 19.54
CA GLU A 85 -0.87 -0.94 18.90
C GLU A 85 -0.72 0.56 19.07
N ALA A 86 -0.07 1.01 20.14
CA ALA A 86 0.24 2.43 20.30
C ALA A 86 1.27 2.82 19.25
N ALA A 87 2.36 2.06 19.13
CA ALA A 87 3.36 2.28 18.09
C ALA A 87 2.78 2.19 16.67
N LEU A 88 1.92 1.20 16.39
CA LEU A 88 1.25 1.10 15.08
C LEU A 88 0.33 2.29 14.80
N ARG A 89 -0.37 2.79 15.82
CA ARG A 89 -1.24 3.97 15.67
C ARG A 89 -0.42 5.21 15.40
N GLU A 90 0.64 5.42 16.16
CA GLU A 90 1.58 6.53 15.97
C GLU A 90 2.21 6.49 14.57
N GLU A 91 2.63 5.31 14.12
CA GLU A 91 3.13 5.06 12.77
C GLU A 91 2.08 5.42 11.71
N TYR A 92 0.85 4.95 11.89
CA TYR A 92 -0.26 5.23 10.97
C TYR A 92 -0.60 6.72 10.91
N GLU A 93 -0.67 7.39 12.06
CA GLU A 93 -0.88 8.85 12.16
C GLU A 93 0.27 9.62 11.51
N ARG A 94 1.51 9.18 11.70
CA ARG A 94 2.68 9.75 11.03
C ARG A 94 2.57 9.62 9.52
N LEU A 95 2.29 8.42 8.99
CA LEU A 95 2.13 8.18 7.56
C LEU A 95 0.98 9.00 6.98
N GLN A 96 -0.16 9.12 7.65
CA GLN A 96 -1.28 9.97 7.20
C GLN A 96 -0.87 11.46 7.13
N LYS A 97 -0.08 11.92 8.11
CA LYS A 97 0.42 13.28 8.14
C LYS A 97 1.45 13.53 7.04
N GLU A 98 2.32 12.56 6.78
CA GLU A 98 3.49 12.69 5.91
C GLU A 98 3.23 12.30 4.46
N THR A 99 2.17 11.54 4.14
CA THR A 99 1.91 11.04 2.78
C THR A 99 0.62 11.57 2.16
N ILE A 100 0.62 11.67 0.83
CA ILE A 100 -0.56 11.94 0.02
C ILE A 100 -0.88 10.71 -0.82
N THR A 101 -2.15 10.33 -0.85
CA THR A 101 -2.64 9.27 -1.73
C THR A 101 -3.12 9.87 -3.04
N LEU A 102 -2.60 9.38 -4.16
CA LEU A 102 -2.96 9.83 -5.52
C LEU A 102 -3.58 8.67 -6.29
N SER A 103 -4.61 8.96 -7.08
CA SER A 103 -5.18 7.97 -7.99
C SER A 103 -4.34 7.86 -9.26
N VAL A 104 -4.05 6.63 -9.67
CA VAL A 104 -3.34 6.35 -10.92
C VAL A 104 -4.37 6.17 -12.02
N LYS A 105 -4.14 6.81 -13.17
CA LYS A 105 -4.97 6.65 -14.38
C LYS A 105 -4.15 5.99 -15.48
N LYS A 106 -4.72 5.00 -16.15
CA LYS A 106 -4.10 4.43 -17.36
C LYS A 106 -4.00 5.49 -18.45
N VAL A 107 -2.87 5.53 -19.13
CA VAL A 107 -2.64 6.36 -20.31
C VAL A 107 -2.67 5.45 -21.53
N THR A 108 -3.49 5.81 -22.53
CA THR A 108 -3.67 5.02 -23.76
C THR A 108 -3.58 5.84 -25.04
N CYS A 109 -3.37 7.15 -24.91
CA CYS A 109 -3.40 8.10 -26.01
C CYS A 109 -2.19 9.02 -25.94
N GLY A 110 -1.40 9.08 -27.03
CA GLY A 110 -0.20 9.92 -27.10
C GLY A 110 -0.51 11.41 -26.93
N ARG A 111 -1.65 11.87 -27.47
CA ARG A 111 -2.13 13.25 -27.27
C ARG A 111 -2.41 13.55 -25.81
N GLN A 112 -3.10 12.66 -25.11
CA GLN A 112 -3.38 12.82 -23.68
C GLN A 112 -2.06 12.86 -22.89
N LEU A 113 -1.10 12.00 -23.23
CA LEU A 113 0.20 11.96 -22.57
C LEU A 113 0.95 13.29 -22.73
N ARG A 114 1.02 13.84 -23.95
CA ARG A 114 1.61 15.17 -24.21
C ARG A 114 0.91 16.26 -23.41
N GLU A 115 -0.42 16.36 -23.47
CA GLU A 115 -1.19 17.38 -22.73
C GLU A 115 -0.90 17.30 -21.23
N MET A 116 -0.83 16.09 -20.69
CA MET A 116 -0.50 15.91 -19.28
C MET A 116 0.93 16.32 -18.96
N ALA A 117 1.89 16.02 -19.84
CA ALA A 117 3.30 16.38 -19.67
C ALA A 117 3.50 17.90 -19.73
N GLU A 118 2.94 18.56 -20.74
CA GLU A 118 2.99 20.02 -20.95
C GLU A 118 2.52 20.83 -19.72
N ASP A 119 1.46 20.36 -19.05
CA ASP A 119 0.93 21.07 -17.88
C ASP A 119 1.79 20.92 -16.62
N ALA A 120 2.74 19.98 -16.59
CA ALA A 120 3.53 19.63 -15.42
C ALA A 120 4.89 20.34 -15.42
N GLN A 121 5.36 20.69 -14.23
CA GLN A 121 6.67 21.32 -14.01
C GLN A 121 7.69 20.32 -13.46
N ALA A 122 7.28 19.08 -13.22
CA ALA A 122 8.14 18.02 -12.73
C ALA A 122 7.62 16.65 -13.15
N HIS A 123 8.56 15.79 -13.53
CA HIS A 123 8.31 14.42 -13.96
C HIS A 123 9.04 13.43 -13.05
N GLN A 124 8.31 12.45 -12.54
CA GLN A 124 8.84 11.33 -11.76
C GLN A 124 8.51 10.04 -12.50
N PHE A 125 9.45 9.11 -12.55
CA PHE A 125 9.32 7.85 -13.27
C PHE A 125 9.54 6.68 -12.30
N GLU A 126 8.59 5.76 -12.26
CA GLU A 126 8.61 4.59 -11.40
C GLU A 126 8.35 3.32 -12.22
N ALA A 127 9.36 2.46 -12.32
CA ALA A 127 9.25 1.14 -12.91
C ALA A 127 8.86 0.13 -11.81
N ARG A 128 7.76 -0.61 -12.02
CA ARG A 128 7.34 -1.66 -11.08
C ARG A 128 8.14 -2.93 -11.30
N GLU A 129 8.28 -3.71 -10.24
CA GLU A 129 8.91 -5.04 -10.31
C GLU A 129 8.21 -5.94 -11.34
N GLY A 130 8.99 -6.78 -12.02
CA GLY A 130 8.48 -7.77 -12.97
C GLY A 130 8.35 -7.30 -14.42
N LEU A 131 8.87 -6.11 -14.75
CA LEU A 131 9.03 -5.69 -16.15
C LEU A 131 10.10 -6.54 -16.85
N SER A 132 9.91 -6.81 -18.16
CA SER A 132 10.97 -7.40 -18.99
C SER A 132 12.07 -6.37 -19.30
N LYS A 133 13.22 -6.83 -19.81
CA LYS A 133 14.29 -5.90 -20.24
C LYS A 133 13.82 -4.98 -21.36
N GLU A 134 13.05 -5.52 -22.31
CA GLU A 134 12.49 -4.76 -23.43
C GLU A 134 11.53 -3.68 -22.91
N ALA A 135 10.72 -4.01 -21.90
CA ALA A 135 9.82 -3.09 -21.22
C ALA A 135 10.56 -1.97 -20.48
N GLU A 136 11.60 -2.29 -19.72
CA GLU A 136 12.45 -1.33 -19.04
C GLU A 136 13.10 -0.36 -20.03
N HIS A 137 13.61 -0.88 -21.16
CA HIS A 137 14.16 -0.05 -22.23
C HIS A 137 13.13 0.89 -22.85
N CYS A 138 11.93 0.40 -23.16
CA CYS A 138 10.87 1.26 -23.68
C CYS A 138 10.49 2.35 -22.66
N PHE A 139 10.45 2.02 -21.38
CA PHE A 139 10.14 2.99 -20.33
C PHE A 139 11.22 4.06 -20.16
N ALA A 140 12.50 3.67 -20.21
CA ALA A 140 13.61 4.62 -20.20
C ALA A 140 13.59 5.55 -21.42
N GLU A 141 13.28 5.02 -22.61
CA GLU A 141 13.15 5.84 -23.83
C GLU A 141 12.05 6.89 -23.70
N LEU A 142 10.90 6.53 -23.11
CA LEU A 142 9.82 7.49 -22.82
C LEU A 142 10.27 8.56 -21.83
N GLN A 143 11.01 8.16 -20.79
CA GLN A 143 11.55 9.09 -19.80
C GLN A 143 12.46 10.11 -20.48
N ASP A 144 13.44 9.65 -21.26
CA ASP A 144 14.38 10.52 -21.97
C ASP A 144 13.63 11.47 -22.92
N TYR A 145 12.70 10.93 -23.70
CA TYR A 145 11.91 11.72 -24.65
C TYR A 145 11.08 12.82 -23.98
N LEU A 146 10.41 12.52 -22.86
CA LEU A 146 9.63 13.51 -22.11
C LEU A 146 10.51 14.58 -21.46
N GLN A 147 11.68 14.20 -20.96
CA GLN A 147 12.65 15.15 -20.38
C GLN A 147 13.25 16.07 -21.45
N ASP A 148 13.57 15.53 -22.64
CA ASP A 148 14.05 16.32 -23.77
C ASP A 148 13.00 17.30 -24.25
N CYS A 149 11.73 16.88 -24.33
CA CYS A 149 10.62 17.75 -24.69
C CYS A 149 10.47 18.92 -23.71
N ASP A 150 10.51 18.67 -22.40
CA ASP A 150 10.34 19.68 -21.35
C ASP A 150 11.35 20.84 -21.49
N GLY A 151 12.59 20.54 -21.87
CA GLY A 151 13.64 21.54 -22.04
C GLY A 151 13.47 22.50 -23.23
N ILE A 152 12.69 22.12 -24.25
CA ILE A 152 12.58 22.89 -25.52
C ILE A 152 11.13 23.21 -25.92
N TYR A 153 10.14 22.78 -25.13
CA TYR A 153 8.73 22.79 -25.52
C TYR A 153 8.19 24.17 -25.92
N GLU A 154 8.64 25.23 -25.23
CA GLU A 154 8.25 26.61 -25.50
C GLU A 154 8.82 27.15 -26.82
N GLU A 155 9.90 26.55 -27.32
CA GLU A 155 10.56 26.93 -28.58
C GLU A 155 9.98 26.18 -29.79
N MET A 156 9.13 25.17 -29.56
CA MET A 156 8.55 24.35 -30.61
C MET A 156 7.39 25.05 -31.34
N THR A 157 7.36 24.89 -32.65
CA THR A 157 6.20 25.28 -33.48
C THR A 157 4.98 24.41 -33.19
N ALA A 158 3.80 24.90 -33.54
CA ALA A 158 2.55 24.13 -33.39
C ALA A 158 2.56 22.79 -34.15
N ILE A 159 3.25 22.71 -35.30
CA ILE A 159 3.38 21.47 -36.08
C ILE A 159 4.25 20.46 -35.33
N GLN A 160 5.40 20.88 -34.81
CA GLN A 160 6.27 19.99 -34.03
C GLN A 160 5.56 19.47 -32.76
N LYS A 161 4.70 20.28 -32.13
CA LYS A 161 3.86 19.84 -31.01
C LYS A 161 2.83 18.78 -31.42
N LEU A 162 2.36 18.79 -32.67
CA LEU A 162 1.49 17.74 -33.20
C LEU A 162 2.26 16.44 -33.45
N GLU A 163 3.49 16.52 -33.95
CA GLU A 163 4.37 15.37 -34.18
C GLU A 163 4.69 14.61 -32.88
N ILE A 164 4.82 15.32 -31.74
CA ILE A 164 4.96 14.71 -30.41
C ILE A 164 3.80 13.75 -30.11
N ASN A 165 2.55 14.10 -30.48
CA ASN A 165 1.40 13.23 -30.20
C ASN A 165 1.55 11.88 -30.88
N GLU A 166 2.08 11.87 -32.11
CA GLU A 166 2.27 10.66 -32.90
C GLU A 166 3.43 9.81 -32.36
N GLU A 167 4.53 10.45 -31.97
CA GLU A 167 5.67 9.76 -31.37
C GLU A 167 5.28 9.10 -30.04
N LEU A 168 4.64 9.84 -29.13
CA LEU A 168 4.15 9.28 -27.88
C LEU A 168 3.14 8.16 -28.09
N GLN A 169 2.31 8.24 -29.15
CA GLN A 169 1.40 7.15 -29.50
C GLN A 169 2.16 5.88 -29.93
N ARG A 170 3.20 6.02 -30.76
CA ARG A 170 4.09 4.90 -31.15
C ARG A 170 4.77 4.27 -29.93
N MET A 171 5.23 5.08 -28.99
CA MET A 171 5.84 4.58 -27.74
C MET A 171 4.84 3.78 -26.91
N LEU A 172 3.61 4.28 -26.73
CA LEU A 172 2.55 3.56 -26.00
C LEU A 172 2.19 2.23 -26.66
N GLU A 173 2.16 2.17 -27.99
CA GLU A 173 1.91 0.93 -28.74
C GLU A 173 3.02 -0.10 -28.55
N ARG A 174 4.28 0.35 -28.51
CA ARG A 174 5.43 -0.50 -28.17
C ARG A 174 5.35 -1.04 -26.75
N PHE A 175 4.95 -0.21 -25.77
CA PHE A 175 4.75 -0.64 -24.39
C PHE A 175 3.71 -1.76 -24.32
N ASN A 176 2.57 -1.54 -24.96
CA ASN A 176 1.48 -2.51 -24.98
C ASN A 176 1.92 -3.83 -25.65
N SER A 177 2.69 -3.75 -26.73
CA SER A 177 3.25 -4.91 -27.42
C SER A 177 4.28 -5.68 -26.57
N ALA A 178 4.98 -4.99 -25.67
CA ALA A 178 5.90 -5.58 -24.69
C ALA A 178 5.19 -6.08 -23.41
N GLY A 179 3.86 -6.01 -23.32
CA GLY A 179 3.10 -6.43 -22.14
C GLY A 179 3.17 -5.44 -20.98
N VAL A 180 3.36 -4.16 -21.26
CA VAL A 180 3.48 -3.07 -20.28
C VAL A 180 2.31 -2.10 -20.44
N SER A 181 1.89 -1.53 -19.33
CA SER A 181 0.91 -0.46 -19.30
C SER A 181 1.47 0.74 -18.55
N LEU A 182 1.17 1.94 -19.05
CA LEU A 182 1.56 3.20 -18.44
C LEU A 182 0.42 3.77 -17.60
N GLY A 183 0.68 3.96 -16.31
CA GLY A 183 -0.15 4.73 -15.41
C GLY A 183 0.42 6.13 -15.19
N ILE A 184 -0.43 7.10 -14.90
CA ILE A 184 -0.04 8.43 -14.45
C ILE A 184 -0.82 8.83 -13.19
N ALA A 185 -0.11 9.32 -12.18
CA ALA A 185 -0.68 10.01 -11.04
C ALA A 185 -0.25 11.48 -11.07
N VAL A 186 -1.21 12.38 -10.85
CA VAL A 186 -0.96 13.83 -10.89
C VAL A 186 -1.04 14.40 -9.49
N ARG A 187 0.01 15.12 -9.10
CA ARG A 187 0.14 15.78 -7.81
C ARG A 187 0.18 17.29 -7.98
N ARG A 188 -0.50 18.02 -7.09
CA ARG A 188 -0.28 19.47 -6.92
C ARG A 188 0.48 19.72 -5.61
N LEU A 189 1.63 20.35 -5.73
CA LEU A 189 2.53 20.72 -4.63
C LEU A 189 2.35 22.19 -4.33
N LYS A 190 2.13 22.54 -3.06
CA LYS A 190 2.23 23.93 -2.61
C LYS A 190 3.70 24.21 -2.30
N MET A 191 4.26 25.22 -2.95
CA MET A 191 5.64 25.68 -2.84
C MET A 191 5.65 27.16 -2.44
N GLY A 192 6.83 27.70 -2.15
CA GLY A 192 6.98 29.08 -1.69
C GLY A 192 6.66 29.26 -0.20
N ASP A 193 6.94 30.45 0.30
CA ASP A 193 6.71 30.81 1.69
C ASP A 193 5.22 31.02 2.00
N GLU A 194 4.85 31.06 3.29
CA GLU A 194 3.46 31.29 3.71
C GLU A 194 2.85 32.58 3.14
N LYS A 195 3.68 33.60 2.90
CA LYS A 195 3.28 34.92 2.41
C LYS A 195 3.11 34.98 0.89
N ASP A 196 3.76 34.09 0.14
CA ASP A 196 3.72 34.06 -1.32
C ASP A 196 3.77 32.61 -1.84
N PRO A 197 2.67 31.85 -1.67
CA PRO A 197 2.64 30.47 -2.09
C PRO A 197 2.35 30.34 -3.59
N PHE A 198 3.05 29.43 -4.26
CA PHE A 198 2.74 29.00 -5.62
C PHE A 198 2.47 27.49 -5.67
N PHE A 199 1.86 27.02 -6.76
CA PHE A 199 1.56 25.61 -6.93
C PHE A 199 2.34 25.04 -8.12
N MET A 200 2.89 23.85 -7.91
CA MET A 200 3.60 23.09 -8.94
C MET A 200 2.84 21.79 -9.21
N ARG A 201 2.58 21.48 -10.48
CA ARG A 201 2.05 20.19 -10.90
C ARG A 201 3.21 19.23 -11.16
N SER A 202 3.17 18.07 -10.53
CA SER A 202 4.12 16.99 -10.74
C SER A 202 3.38 15.75 -11.22
N ASN A 203 3.85 15.17 -12.32
CA ASN A 203 3.36 13.90 -12.82
C ASN A 203 4.28 12.77 -12.36
N CYS A 204 3.68 11.69 -11.86
CA CYS A 204 4.35 10.43 -11.58
C CYS A 204 3.89 9.40 -12.61
N TYR A 205 4.80 8.97 -13.48
CA TYR A 205 4.61 7.96 -14.51
C TYR A 205 5.00 6.60 -13.96
N ILE A 206 4.12 5.60 -14.12
CA ILE A 206 4.28 4.27 -13.55
C ILE A 206 4.21 3.24 -14.68
N ALA A 207 5.29 2.52 -14.94
CA ALA A 207 5.27 1.36 -15.82
C ALA A 207 4.97 0.09 -15.02
N ALA A 208 3.94 -0.66 -15.42
CA ALA A 208 3.56 -1.91 -14.78
C ALA A 208 3.24 -3.02 -15.80
N PRO A 209 3.54 -4.30 -15.50
CA PRO A 209 3.16 -5.42 -16.37
C PRO A 209 1.65 -5.56 -16.50
N ASN A 210 1.13 -5.76 -17.72
CA ASN A 210 -0.26 -6.19 -18.00
C ASN A 210 -1.34 -5.50 -17.15
N ASP A 211 -1.38 -4.17 -17.13
CA ASP A 211 -2.34 -3.37 -16.34
C ASP A 211 -2.28 -3.56 -14.81
N SER A 212 -1.20 -4.11 -14.27
CA SER A 212 -1.03 -4.35 -12.83
C SER A 212 -0.62 -3.11 -12.02
N PHE A 213 -0.87 -1.89 -12.53
CA PHE A 213 -0.59 -0.68 -11.76
C PHE A 213 -1.63 -0.53 -10.63
N PRO A 214 -1.24 -0.01 -9.46
CA PRO A 214 -2.14 0.13 -8.32
C PRO A 214 -3.16 1.23 -8.62
N GLU A 215 -4.40 1.10 -8.17
CA GLU A 215 -5.40 2.17 -8.30
C GLU A 215 -4.95 3.47 -7.61
N LYS A 216 -4.13 3.34 -6.57
CA LYS A 216 -3.61 4.44 -5.77
C LYS A 216 -2.14 4.24 -5.42
N ILE A 217 -1.39 5.32 -5.45
CA ILE A 217 -0.03 5.39 -4.89
C ILE A 217 0.00 6.31 -3.67
N MET A 218 0.95 6.08 -2.77
CA MET A 218 1.24 6.97 -1.65
C MET A 218 2.60 7.61 -1.85
N LEU A 219 2.65 8.94 -1.83
CA LEU A 219 3.89 9.71 -1.97
C LEU A 219 4.09 10.60 -0.75
N ASN A 220 5.34 10.84 -0.35
CA ASN A 220 5.65 11.79 0.74
C ASN A 220 5.28 13.23 0.36
N LYS A 221 4.60 13.95 1.28
CA LYS A 221 4.17 15.35 1.16
C LYS A 221 5.36 16.29 1.03
N SER A 222 6.45 16.01 1.75
CA SER A 222 7.72 16.71 1.59
C SER A 222 8.55 16.01 0.52
N VAL A 223 8.65 16.62 -0.66
CA VAL A 223 9.76 16.30 -1.56
C VAL A 223 10.90 17.22 -1.12
N ARG A 224 11.91 16.69 -0.42
CA ARG A 224 13.18 17.41 -0.25
C ARG A 224 13.83 17.42 -1.63
N MET A 225 13.52 18.44 -2.42
CA MET A 225 14.33 18.81 -3.57
C MET A 225 15.67 19.25 -2.99
N GLY A 226 16.70 18.42 -3.13
CA GLY A 226 18.07 18.86 -2.85
C GLY A 226 18.34 20.07 -3.73
N MET A 227 18.59 21.22 -3.11
CA MET A 227 19.21 22.35 -3.79
C MET A 227 20.68 22.04 -4.04
#